data_AF-A0A924K087-F1
#
_entry.id   AF-A0A924K087-F1
#
_cell.length_a   1.000
_cell.length_b   1.000
_cell.length_c   1.000
_cell.angle_alpha   90.00
_cell.angle_beta   90.00
_cell.angle_gamma   90.00
#
_symmetry.space_group_name_H-M   'P 1'
#
loop_
_entity.id
_entity.type
_entity.pdbx_description
1 polymer ?
#
loop_
_entity_poly.entity_id
_entity_poly.type
_entity_poly.pdbx_seq_one_letter_code
_entity_poly.pdbx_strand_id
1 'polypeptide(L)'
;MSQDDKPLDAARLLSSLVDIIAGGNALPMQFSRLARELGLEEGAPTILLLWGIKKILRNLPDKAFNDKAARLAMVDAVQDALDEAIEQEEELLDLEEMQNSDERENS
;
A
#
# COMPACT_ATOMS: atom_id res chain seq x y z
N MET A 1 -20.66 0.98 -16.02
CA MET A 1 -20.31 -0.45 -16.02
C MET A 1 -19.16 -0.58 -15.04
N SER A 2 -19.41 -1.28 -13.94
CA SER A 2 -18.52 -1.35 -12.78
C SER A 2 -17.15 -1.91 -13.19
N GLN A 3 -16.08 -1.19 -12.83
CA GLN A 3 -14.71 -1.70 -12.92
C GLN A 3 -14.66 -3.10 -12.29
N ASP A 4 -14.06 -4.05 -13.01
CA ASP A 4 -14.07 -5.49 -12.76
C ASP A 4 -13.93 -5.84 -11.26
N ASP A 5 -14.87 -6.65 -10.75
CA ASP A 5 -14.77 -7.41 -9.49
C ASP A 5 -13.68 -8.50 -9.63
N LYS A 6 -12.47 -8.12 -10.04
CA LYS A 6 -11.36 -9.06 -10.14
C LYS A 6 -10.91 -9.34 -8.70
N PRO A 7 -11.08 -10.59 -8.21
CA PRO A 7 -10.70 -10.90 -6.84
C PRO A 7 -9.20 -10.63 -6.68
N LEU A 8 -8.83 -9.99 -5.56
CA LEU A 8 -7.44 -9.79 -5.19
C LEU A 8 -6.72 -11.15 -5.21
N ASP A 9 -5.59 -11.22 -5.91
CA ASP A 9 -4.78 -12.44 -5.97
C ASP A 9 -4.06 -12.65 -4.61
N ALA A 10 -4.75 -13.33 -3.70
CA ALA A 10 -4.25 -13.61 -2.36
C ALA A 10 -2.99 -14.49 -2.37
N ALA A 11 -2.85 -15.40 -3.34
CA ALA A 11 -1.67 -16.25 -3.45
C ALA A 11 -0.44 -15.42 -3.82
N ARG A 12 -0.59 -14.49 -4.76
CA ARG A 12 0.45 -13.53 -5.13
C ARG A 12 0.80 -12.59 -3.99
N LEU A 13 -0.20 -12.04 -3.28
CA LEU A 13 0.03 -11.21 -2.10
C LEU A 13 0.88 -11.95 -1.06
N LEU A 14 0.50 -13.18 -0.72
CA LEU A 14 1.22 -13.99 0.27
C LEU A 14 2.64 -14.33 -0.19
N SER A 15 2.82 -14.71 -1.46
CA SER A 15 4.14 -15.00 -2.02
C SER A 15 5.06 -13.78 -1.92
N SER A 16 4.59 -12.62 -2.37
CA SER A 16 5.37 -11.38 -2.33
C SER A 16 5.71 -10.96 -0.90
N LEU A 17 4.78 -11.12 0.05
CA LEU A 17 5.06 -10.83 1.47
C LEU A 17 6.10 -11.77 2.05
N VAL A 18 6.04 -13.06 1.71
CA VAL A 18 7.07 -14.04 2.13
C VAL A 18 8.43 -13.67 1.54
N ASP A 19 8.49 -13.30 0.27
CA ASP A 19 9.73 -12.91 -0.40
C ASP A 19 10.35 -11.65 0.23
N ILE A 20 9.51 -10.64 0.52
CA ILE A 20 9.93 -9.41 1.20
C ILE A 20 10.48 -9.74 2.60
N ILE A 21 9.78 -10.57 3.38
CA ILE A 21 10.21 -10.98 4.73
C ILE A 21 11.53 -11.77 4.67
N ALA A 22 11.65 -12.72 3.74
CA ALA A 22 12.85 -13.52 3.56
C ALA A 22 14.06 -12.67 3.14
N GLY A 23 13.84 -11.62 2.34
CA GLY A 23 14.88 -10.70 1.88
C GLY A 23 15.56 -9.88 2.99
N GLY A 24 14.91 -9.68 4.14
CA GLY A 24 15.48 -9.02 5.33
C GLY A 24 15.75 -7.51 5.20
N ASN A 25 15.74 -6.96 3.98
CA ASN A 25 15.93 -5.54 3.67
C ASN A 25 14.64 -4.96 3.09
N ALA A 26 13.79 -4.45 3.98
CA ALA A 26 12.54 -3.82 3.61
C ALA A 26 12.77 -2.42 3.04
N LEU A 27 12.16 -2.12 1.90
CA LEU A 27 12.14 -0.78 1.32
C LEU A 27 10.68 -0.35 1.08
N PRO A 28 10.31 0.91 1.36
CA PRO A 28 8.93 1.40 1.16
C PRO A 28 8.40 1.11 -0.25
N MET A 29 9.25 1.35 -1.26
CA MET A 29 8.94 1.10 -2.67
C MET A 29 8.52 -0.35 -2.99
N GLN A 30 8.95 -1.35 -2.21
CA GLN A 30 8.52 -2.74 -2.41
C GLN A 30 7.02 -2.91 -2.14
N PHE A 31 6.49 -2.20 -1.13
CA PHE A 31 5.08 -2.26 -0.76
C PHE A 31 4.20 -1.47 -1.73
N SER A 32 4.62 -0.27 -2.15
CA SER A 32 3.90 0.52 -3.15
C SER A 32 3.87 -0.21 -4.50
N ARG A 33 4.97 -0.88 -4.88
CA ARG A 33 5.02 -1.72 -6.08
C ARG A 33 4.08 -2.93 -5.98
N LEU A 34 3.96 -3.55 -4.81
CA LEU A 34 3.05 -4.68 -4.60
C LEU A 34 1.58 -4.29 -4.85
N ALA A 35 1.15 -3.10 -4.41
CA ALA A 35 -0.19 -2.59 -4.70
C ALA A 35 -0.45 -2.49 -6.21
N ARG A 36 0.49 -1.90 -6.97
CA ARG A 36 0.42 -1.80 -8.44
C ARG A 36 0.40 -3.17 -9.11
N GLU A 37 1.20 -4.12 -8.61
CA GLU A 37 1.27 -5.48 -9.15
C GLU A 37 0.00 -6.30 -8.91
N LEU A 38 -0.74 -5.99 -7.85
CA LEU A 38 -2.07 -6.53 -7.56
C LEU A 38 -3.19 -5.81 -8.34
N GLY A 39 -2.85 -4.77 -9.11
CA GLY A 39 -3.79 -4.02 -9.93
C GLY A 39 -4.69 -3.06 -9.13
N LEU A 40 -4.24 -2.61 -7.96
CA LEU A 40 -4.97 -1.62 -7.18
C LEU A 40 -4.77 -0.22 -7.78
N GLU A 41 -5.85 0.56 -7.76
CA GLU A 41 -5.82 1.99 -8.09
C GLU A 41 -5.09 2.78 -7.00
N GLU A 42 -4.53 3.92 -7.40
CA GLU A 42 -3.94 4.91 -6.47
C GLU A 42 -5.05 5.48 -5.56
N GLY A 43 -4.68 5.92 -4.35
CA GLY A 43 -5.62 6.38 -3.32
C GLY A 43 -6.11 5.29 -2.34
N ALA A 44 -7.35 5.40 -1.88
CA ALA A 44 -7.94 4.58 -0.81
C ALA A 44 -7.68 3.06 -0.90
N PRO A 45 -7.81 2.39 -2.06
CA PRO A 45 -7.56 0.95 -2.16
C PRO A 45 -6.11 0.58 -1.79
N THR A 46 -5.15 1.37 -2.25
CA THR A 46 -3.73 1.18 -1.95
C THR A 46 -3.46 1.42 -0.46
N ILE A 47 -4.02 2.48 0.13
CA ILE A 47 -3.89 2.80 1.57
C ILE A 47 -4.44 1.65 2.44
N LEU A 48 -5.62 1.13 2.10
CA LEU A 48 -6.23 0.01 2.82
C LEU A 48 -5.38 -1.26 2.77
N LEU A 49 -4.79 -1.57 1.60
CA LEU A 49 -3.88 -2.70 1.46
C LEU A 49 -2.64 -2.51 2.35
N LEU A 50 -1.96 -1.36 2.26
CA LEU A 50 -0.73 -1.08 3.00
C LEU A 50 -0.96 -1.12 4.52
N TRP A 51 -2.07 -0.53 4.98
CA TRP A 51 -2.50 -0.62 6.37
C TRP A 51 -2.76 -2.07 6.82
N GLY A 52 -3.40 -2.88 5.97
CA GLY A 52 -3.61 -4.30 6.20
C GLY A 52 -2.30 -5.07 6.32
N ILE A 53 -1.36 -4.84 5.41
CA ILE A 53 -0.01 -5.44 5.44
C ILE A 53 0.71 -5.05 6.74
N LYS A 54 0.71 -3.76 7.11
CA LYS A 54 1.32 -3.31 8.37
C LYS A 54 0.74 -4.04 9.58
N LYS A 55 -0.58 -4.24 9.63
CA LYS A 55 -1.23 -5.00 10.69
C LYS A 55 -0.79 -6.46 10.72
N ILE A 56 -0.69 -7.10 9.56
CA ILE A 56 -0.20 -8.49 9.45
C ILE A 56 1.23 -8.56 10.02
N LEU A 57 2.14 -7.73 9.53
CA LEU A 57 3.54 -7.71 9.96
C LEU A 57 3.70 -7.49 11.47
N ARG A 58 2.88 -6.60 12.06
CA ARG A 58 2.89 -6.37 13.51
C ARG A 58 2.39 -7.57 14.31
N ASN A 59 1.49 -8.37 13.76
CA ASN A 59 0.90 -9.53 14.44
C ASN A 59 1.67 -10.84 14.21
N LEU A 60 2.62 -10.87 13.27
CA LEU A 60 3.49 -12.02 13.06
C LEU A 60 4.43 -12.24 14.26
N PRO A 61 4.70 -13.50 14.62
CA PRO A 61 5.64 -13.82 15.70
C PRO A 61 7.09 -13.49 15.28
N ASP A 62 7.95 -13.16 16.24
CA ASP A 62 9.34 -12.77 15.96
C ASP A 62 10.12 -13.80 15.12
N LYS A 63 9.82 -15.10 15.29
CA LYS A 63 10.39 -16.21 14.52
C LYS A 63 10.09 -16.19 13.01
N ALA A 64 9.14 -15.35 12.57
CA ALA A 64 8.86 -15.15 11.15
C ALA A 64 9.89 -14.24 10.47
N PHE A 65 10.69 -13.51 11.26
CA PHE A 65 11.69 -12.57 10.78
C PHE A 65 13.09 -13.11 11.09
N ASN A 66 14.09 -12.68 10.30
CA ASN A 66 15.48 -13.08 10.51
C ASN A 66 16.00 -12.62 11.87
N ASP A 67 15.65 -11.40 12.29
CA ASP A 67 15.89 -10.86 13.62
C ASP A 67 14.86 -9.78 13.99
N LYS A 68 14.96 -9.28 15.23
CA LYS A 68 14.06 -8.24 15.75
C LYS A 68 14.22 -6.88 15.05
N ALA A 69 15.42 -6.54 14.59
CA ALA A 69 15.67 -5.30 13.87
C ALA A 69 15.03 -5.34 12.48
N ALA A 70 15.07 -6.49 11.80
CA ALA A 70 14.41 -6.72 10.53
C ALA A 70 12.88 -6.56 10.65
N ARG A 71 12.26 -7.06 11.72
CA ARG A 71 10.83 -6.84 11.97
C ARG A 71 10.50 -5.35 12.11
N LEU A 72 11.30 -4.61 12.87
CA LEU A 72 11.09 -3.16 13.07
C LEU A 72 11.25 -2.41 11.75
N ALA A 73 12.35 -2.64 11.03
CA ALA A 73 12.61 -2.04 9.73
C ALA A 73 11.49 -2.35 8.70
N MET A 74 10.92 -3.55 8.74
CA MET A 74 9.79 -3.93 7.88
C MET A 74 8.52 -3.13 8.21
N VAL A 75 8.23 -2.97 9.49
CA VAL A 75 7.05 -2.20 9.96
C VAL A 75 7.22 -0.71 9.68
N ASP A 76 8.44 -0.20 9.76
CA ASP A 76 8.76 1.20 9.44
C ASP A 76 8.68 1.41 7.93
N ALA A 77 9.25 0.53 7.11
CA ALA A 77 9.19 0.66 5.66
C ALA A 77 7.76 0.63 5.08
N VAL A 78 6.86 -0.21 5.62
CA VAL A 78 5.45 -0.19 5.21
C VAL A 78 4.71 1.05 5.73
N GLN A 79 5.16 1.63 6.86
CA GLN A 79 4.61 2.88 7.36
C GLN A 79 4.99 4.03 6.43
N ASP A 80 6.24 4.13 6.02
CA ASP A 80 6.69 5.16 5.08
C ASP A 80 5.92 5.08 3.75
N ALA A 81 5.69 3.85 3.24
CA ALA A 81 4.89 3.65 2.04
C ALA A 81 3.42 4.03 2.23
N LEU A 82 2.87 3.82 3.43
CA LEU A 82 1.50 4.21 3.77
C LEU A 82 1.36 5.73 3.82
N ASP A 83 2.32 6.41 4.43
CA ASP A 83 2.33 7.87 4.54
C ASP A 83 2.45 8.51 3.15
N GLU A 84 3.34 8.00 2.29
CA GLU A 84 3.46 8.43 0.88
C GLU A 84 2.15 8.22 0.10
N ALA A 85 1.46 7.09 0.32
CA ALA A 85 0.19 6.81 -0.36
C ALA A 85 -0.95 7.74 0.10
N ILE A 86 -0.94 8.16 1.38
CA ILE A 86 -1.90 9.15 1.92
C ILE A 86 -1.62 10.52 1.32
N GLU A 87 -0.36 10.95 1.27
CA GLU A 87 0.02 12.23 0.65
C GLU A 87 -0.42 12.27 -0.82
N GLN A 88 -0.22 11.19 -1.58
CA GLN A 88 -0.68 11.07 -2.97
C GLN A 88 -2.21 11.12 -3.09
N GLU A 89 -2.95 10.51 -2.17
CA GLU A 89 -4.42 10.58 -2.15
C GLU A 89 -4.90 12.01 -1.89
N GLU A 90 -4.31 12.70 -0.91
CA GLU A 90 -4.63 14.08 -0.59
C GLU A 90 -4.38 15.00 -1.80
N GLU A 91 -3.25 14.85 -2.49
CA GLU A 91 -2.96 15.60 -3.72
C GLU A 91 -3.98 15.33 -4.84
N LEU A 92 -4.41 14.08 -5.02
CA LEU A 92 -5.42 13.72 -6.02
C LEU A 92 -6.79 14.36 -5.70
N LEU A 93 -7.20 14.33 -4.43
CA LEU A 93 -8.45 14.92 -3.98
C LEU A 93 -8.44 16.44 -4.16
N ASP A 94 -7.34 17.11 -3.81
CA ASP A 94 -7.20 18.56 -4.00
C ASP A 94 -7.32 18.94 -5.50
N LEU A 95 -6.71 18.16 -6.40
CA LEU A 95 -6.81 18.37 -7.84
C LEU A 95 -8.23 18.16 -8.37
N GLU A 96 -8.93 17.13 -7.89
CA GLU A 96 -10.33 16.88 -8.23
C GLU A 96 -11.24 18.01 -7.75
N GLU A 97 -11.01 18.56 -6.55
CA GLU A 97 -11.77 19.69 -6.02
C GLU A 97 -11.59 20.96 -6.88
N MET A 98 -10.36 21.27 -7.30
CA MET A 98 -10.06 22.43 -8.16
C MET A 98 -10.73 22.33 -9.54
N GLN A 99 -10.69 21.14 -10.17
CA GLN A 99 -11.34 20.92 -11.46
C GLN A 99 -12.86 21.09 -11.36
N ASN A 100 -13.46 20.58 -10.29
CA ASN A 100 -14.89 20.69 -10.04
C ASN A 100 -15.36 22.12 -9.75
N SER A 101 -14.50 22.99 -9.20
CA SER A 101 -14.83 24.42 -9.03
C SER A 101 -14.83 25.19 -10.36
N ASP A 102 -13.86 24.91 -11.24
CA ASP A 102 -13.73 25.60 -12.53
C ASP A 102 -14.89 25.28 -13.50
N GLU A 103 -15.43 24.06 -13.44
CA GLU A 103 -16.59 23.64 -14.25
C GLU A 103 -17.91 24.28 -13.78
N ARG A 104 -18.03 24.61 -12.49
CA ARG A 104 -19.23 25.24 -11.91
C ARG A 104 -19.28 26.75 -12.17
N GLU A 105 -18.14 27.41 -12.34
CA GLU A 105 -18.10 28.85 -12.68
C GLU A 105 -18.35 29.12 -14.17
N ASN A 106 -18.18 28.10 -15.04
CA ASN A 106 -18.38 28.19 -16.49
C ASN A 106 -19.72 27.61 -17.01
N SER A 107 -20.63 27.20 -16.11
CA SER A 107 -21.98 26.69 -16.45
C SER A 107 -23.08 27.65 -16.02
#